data_AF-A0A9D9FEG8-F1
#
_entry.id   AF-A0A9D9FEG8-F1
#
_cell.length_a   1.000
_cell.length_b   1.000
_cell.length_c   1.000
_cell.angle_alpha   90.00
_cell.angle_beta   90.00
_cell.angle_gamma   90.00
#
_symmetry.space_group_name_H-M   'P 1'
#
loop_
_entity.id
_entity.type
_entity.pdbx_description
1 polymer ?
#
loop_
_entity_poly.entity_id
_entity_poly.type
_entity_poly.pdbx_seq_one_letter_code
_entity_poly.pdbx_strand_id
1 'polypeptide(L)'
;GSIILPAGVKGPAFLVYGNFDAIMTWNRSVYYALAVGYLSDRLIGQGALVARRPADEKPLHRDDIVDLQQRLNAAGFDTGKPDGMIGPATRGAVKAYQKANGLPPDGYPTHELLQSLRGG
;
A
#
# COMPACT_ATOMS: atom_id res chain seq x y z
N GLY A 1 18.02 -1.82 4.61
CA GLY A 1 16.78 -1.30 5.22
C GLY A 1 15.94 -0.70 4.13
N SER A 2 14.62 -0.67 4.32
CA SER A 2 13.65 -0.22 3.31
C SER A 2 12.64 0.73 3.97
N ILE A 3 12.06 1.65 3.19
CA ILE A 3 10.95 2.49 3.67
C ILE A 3 9.64 1.85 3.20
N ILE A 4 8.69 1.73 4.12
CA ILE A 4 7.33 1.29 3.81
C ILE A 4 6.31 2.38 4.18
N LEU A 5 5.33 2.54 3.29
CA LEU A 5 4.24 3.50 3.39
C LEU A 5 2.90 2.73 3.36
N PRO A 6 2.44 2.15 4.49
CA PRO A 6 1.25 1.29 4.50
C PRO A 6 -0.04 2.00 4.09
N ALA A 7 -0.05 3.33 4.16
CA ALA A 7 -1.17 4.23 3.90
C ALA A 7 -0.80 5.36 2.89
N GLY A 8 0.17 5.10 2.01
CA GLY A 8 0.65 6.09 1.03
C GLY A 8 1.45 7.24 1.64
N VAL A 9 1.83 8.22 0.81
CA VAL A 9 2.70 9.35 1.22
C VAL A 9 2.12 10.26 2.30
N LYS A 10 0.78 10.28 2.46
CA LYS A 10 0.10 11.07 3.49
C LYS A 10 0.06 10.37 4.84
N GLY A 11 0.40 9.07 4.88
CA GLY A 11 0.37 8.24 6.09
C GLY A 11 1.71 8.15 6.83
N PRO A 12 1.77 7.34 7.90
CA PRO A 12 3.02 7.08 8.61
C PRO A 12 4.04 6.37 7.71
N ALA A 13 5.31 6.74 7.86
CA ALA A 13 6.44 6.09 7.21
C ALA A 13 7.25 5.30 8.23
N PHE A 14 7.68 4.09 7.85
CA PHE A 14 8.50 3.22 8.70
C PHE A 14 9.78 2.83 7.98
N LEU A 15 10.90 2.94 8.68
CA LEU A 15 12.17 2.35 8.25
C LEU A 15 12.25 0.93 8.81
N VAL A 16 12.33 -0.06 7.93
CA VAL A 16 12.37 -1.49 8.29
C VAL A 16 13.72 -2.12 7.95
N TYR A 17 14.08 -3.16 8.70
CA TYR A 17 15.38 -3.86 8.65
C TYR A 17 15.18 -5.37 8.47
N GLY A 18 16.27 -6.16 8.48
CA GLY A 18 16.21 -7.61 8.25
C GLY A 18 15.26 -8.37 9.19
N ASN A 19 15.03 -7.89 10.42
CA ASN A 19 14.03 -8.50 11.32
C ASN A 19 12.60 -8.41 10.78
N PHE A 20 12.28 -7.34 10.05
CA PHE A 20 10.98 -7.20 9.39
C PHE A 20 10.82 -8.25 8.27
N ASP A 21 11.87 -8.48 7.49
CA ASP A 21 11.88 -9.48 6.42
C ASP A 21 11.72 -10.91 7.00
N ALA A 22 12.30 -11.17 8.17
CA ALA A 22 12.10 -12.42 8.89
C ALA A 22 10.63 -12.64 9.31
N ILE A 23 9.96 -11.62 9.86
CA ILE A 23 8.53 -11.70 10.22
C ILE A 23 7.66 -11.92 8.96
N MET A 24 7.99 -11.25 7.86
CA MET A 24 7.28 -11.39 6.58
C MET A 24 7.38 -12.81 5.98
N THR A 25 8.39 -13.59 6.37
CA THR A 25 8.54 -15.01 5.98
C THR A 25 7.48 -15.89 6.65
N TRP A 26 7.01 -15.51 7.84
CA TRP A 26 5.95 -16.23 8.56
C TRP A 26 4.56 -15.89 8.00
N ASN A 27 4.33 -14.60 7.71
CA ASN A 27 3.12 -14.13 7.04
C ASN A 27 3.45 -12.92 6.16
N ARG A 28 3.18 -13.05 4.85
CA ARG A 28 3.52 -12.03 3.83
C ARG A 28 2.54 -10.85 3.82
N SER A 29 2.37 -10.22 4.98
CA SER A 29 1.48 -9.06 5.19
C SER A 29 2.22 -7.95 5.93
N VAL A 30 2.35 -6.78 5.28
CA VAL A 30 3.00 -5.60 5.86
C VAL A 30 2.32 -5.16 7.16
N TYR A 31 0.99 -5.19 7.21
CA TYR A 31 0.23 -4.84 8.41
C TYR A 31 0.46 -5.83 9.56
N TYR A 32 0.58 -7.12 9.25
CA TYR A 32 0.93 -8.14 10.25
C TYR A 32 2.32 -7.87 10.82
N ALA A 33 3.33 -7.69 9.95
CA ALA A 33 4.69 -7.44 10.39
C ALA A 33 4.83 -6.13 11.19
N LEU A 34 4.13 -5.08 10.77
CA LEU A 34 4.04 -3.82 11.53
C LEU A 34 3.37 -4.01 12.89
N ALA A 35 2.29 -4.79 12.98
CA ALA A 35 1.61 -5.05 14.25
C ALA A 35 2.50 -5.82 15.23
N VAL A 36 3.23 -6.85 14.75
CA VAL A 36 4.19 -7.61 15.56
C VAL A 36 5.34 -6.72 16.04
N GLY A 37 5.95 -5.95 15.14
CA GLY A 37 7.02 -5.01 15.50
C GLY A 37 6.54 -3.97 16.51
N TYR A 38 5.41 -3.33 16.24
CA TYR A 38 4.83 -2.32 17.12
C TYR A 38 4.46 -2.90 18.50
N LEU A 39 3.84 -4.08 18.56
CA LEU A 39 3.55 -4.73 19.83
C LEU A 39 4.83 -5.00 20.63
N SER A 40 5.88 -5.46 19.95
CA SER A 40 7.18 -5.73 20.58
C SER A 40 7.79 -4.45 21.17
N ASP A 41 7.75 -3.33 20.44
CA ASP A 41 8.20 -2.02 20.92
C ASP A 41 7.40 -1.58 22.16
N ARG A 42 6.07 -1.78 22.14
CA ARG A 42 5.19 -1.45 23.27
C ARG A 42 5.48 -2.29 24.51
N LEU A 43 5.84 -3.56 24.36
CA LEU A 43 6.15 -4.47 25.48
C LEU A 43 7.45 -4.07 26.21
N ILE A 44 8.42 -3.50 25.51
CA ILE A 44 9.68 -3.03 26.11
C ILE A 44 9.63 -1.56 26.55
N GLY A 45 8.44 -0.97 26.58
CA GLY A 45 8.22 0.39 27.09
C GLY A 45 8.49 1.51 26.08
N GLN A 46 8.64 1.23 24.79
CA GLN A 46 8.70 2.30 23.79
C GLN A 46 7.35 3.03 23.66
N GLY A 47 7.43 4.28 23.20
CA GLY A 47 6.27 5.15 22.99
C GLY A 47 5.28 4.66 21.93
N ALA A 48 4.13 5.31 21.86
CA ALA A 48 3.16 5.08 20.79
C ALA A 48 3.62 5.70 19.46
N LEU A 49 3.01 5.27 18.35
CA LEU A 49 3.24 5.91 17.05
C LEU A 49 2.82 7.39 17.09
N VAL A 50 3.72 8.25 16.61
CA VAL A 50 3.50 9.70 16.54
C VAL A 50 2.60 10.06 15.34
N ALA A 51 2.87 9.47 14.19
CA ALA A 51 2.09 9.70 12.97
C ALA A 51 0.84 8.80 12.94
N ARG A 52 -0.30 9.40 12.62
CA ARG A 52 -1.58 8.71 12.48
C ARG A 52 -1.94 8.56 11.02
N ARG A 53 -2.75 7.55 10.72
CA ARG A 53 -3.41 7.42 9.42
C ARG A 53 -4.31 8.65 9.19
N PRO A 54 -4.35 9.22 7.98
CA PRO A 54 -5.33 10.26 7.63
C PRO A 54 -6.76 9.74 7.89
N ALA A 55 -7.58 10.56 8.55
CA ALA A 55 -8.93 10.15 8.97
C ALA A 55 -9.92 10.03 7.80
N ASP A 56 -9.63 10.70 6.70
CA ASP A 56 -10.39 10.73 5.45
C ASP A 56 -10.03 9.56 4.51
N GLU A 57 -8.98 8.80 4.81
CA GLU A 57 -8.55 7.68 3.99
C GLU A 57 -9.50 6.48 4.14
N LYS A 58 -10.35 6.29 3.12
CA LYS A 58 -11.22 5.12 3.00
C LYS A 58 -10.54 4.05 2.14
N PRO A 59 -10.35 2.83 2.66
CA PRO A 59 -9.86 1.72 1.86
C PRO A 59 -10.85 1.39 0.73
N LEU A 60 -10.31 1.06 -0.46
CA LEU A 60 -11.13 0.56 -1.56
C LEU A 60 -11.84 -0.75 -1.18
N HIS A 61 -13.09 -0.90 -1.59
CA HIS A 61 -13.78 -2.17 -1.52
C HIS A 61 -13.18 -3.17 -2.53
N ARG A 62 -13.40 -4.47 -2.31
CA ARG A 62 -12.88 -5.51 -3.20
C ARG A 62 -13.28 -5.29 -4.67
N ASP A 63 -14.53 -4.89 -4.91
CA ASP A 63 -15.04 -4.64 -6.26
C ASP A 63 -14.37 -3.41 -6.91
N ASP A 64 -14.10 -2.37 -6.12
CA ASP A 64 -13.32 -1.21 -6.58
C ASP A 64 -11.86 -1.60 -6.91
N ILE A 65 -11.27 -2.54 -6.18
CA ILE A 65 -9.92 -3.04 -6.47
C ILE A 65 -9.91 -3.83 -7.79
N VAL A 66 -10.94 -4.66 -8.04
CA VAL A 66 -11.07 -5.38 -9.31
C VAL A 66 -11.22 -4.39 -10.47
N ASP A 67 -12.07 -3.36 -10.33
CA ASP A 67 -12.24 -2.31 -11.34
C ASP A 67 -10.92 -1.55 -11.59
N LEU A 68 -10.21 -1.19 -10.53
CA LEU A 68 -8.89 -0.56 -10.61
C LEU A 68 -7.88 -1.45 -11.38
N GLN A 69 -7.84 -2.75 -11.09
CA GLN A 69 -6.93 -3.69 -11.76
C GLN A 69 -7.25 -3.80 -13.25
N GLN A 70 -8.53 -3.93 -13.61
CA GLN A 70 -8.99 -3.98 -15.00
C GLN A 70 -8.59 -2.72 -15.77
N ARG A 71 -8.77 -1.54 -15.17
CA ARG A 71 -8.46 -0.25 -15.79
C ARG A 71 -6.97 -0.01 -15.94
N LEU A 72 -6.18 -0.37 -14.93
CA LEU A 72 -4.72 -0.30 -15.02
C LEU A 72 -4.20 -1.19 -16.15
N ASN A 73 -4.71 -2.43 -16.26
CA ASN A 73 -4.36 -3.32 -17.36
C ASN A 73 -4.73 -2.72 -18.73
N ALA A 74 -5.94 -2.15 -18.85
CA ALA A 74 -6.38 -1.50 -20.08
C ALA A 74 -5.52 -0.27 -20.45
N ALA A 75 -5.02 0.45 -19.45
CA ALA A 75 -4.10 1.57 -19.62
C ALA A 75 -2.62 1.15 -19.83
N GLY A 76 -2.33 -0.16 -19.91
CA GLY A 76 -0.98 -0.68 -20.15
C GLY A 76 -0.11 -0.87 -18.91
N PHE A 77 -0.70 -0.78 -17.71
CA PHE A 77 -0.02 -1.01 -16.43
C PHE A 77 -0.40 -2.38 -15.88
N ASP A 78 0.47 -3.38 -16.04
CA ASP A 78 0.17 -4.78 -15.73
C ASP A 78 0.00 -5.05 -14.22
N THR A 79 -1.23 -5.40 -13.84
CA THR A 79 -1.62 -5.85 -12.50
C THR A 79 -1.73 -7.37 -12.39
N GLY A 80 -1.55 -8.10 -13.50
CA GLY A 80 -1.91 -9.50 -13.62
C GLY A 80 -3.42 -9.71 -13.74
N LYS A 81 -3.91 -10.85 -13.25
CA LYS A 81 -5.35 -11.16 -13.24
C LYS A 81 -6.07 -10.28 -12.21
N PRO A 82 -7.13 -9.56 -12.58
CA PRO A 82 -7.97 -8.84 -11.62
C PRO A 82 -8.63 -9.81 -10.62
N ASP A 83 -8.16 -9.79 -9.38
CA ASP A 83 -8.53 -10.73 -8.31
C ASP A 83 -9.06 -10.02 -7.05
N GLY A 84 -8.99 -8.68 -7.03
CA GLY A 84 -9.39 -7.83 -5.90
C GLY A 84 -8.34 -7.76 -4.79
N MET A 85 -7.11 -8.21 -5.04
CA MET A 85 -6.02 -8.19 -4.07
C MET A 85 -4.95 -7.15 -4.41
N ILE A 86 -4.54 -6.37 -3.41
CA ILE A 86 -3.47 -5.36 -3.56
C ILE A 86 -2.10 -6.02 -3.30
N GLY A 87 -1.70 -6.89 -4.23
CA GLY A 87 -0.42 -7.57 -4.24
C GLY A 87 0.73 -6.74 -4.84
N PRO A 88 1.95 -7.31 -4.94
CA PRO A 88 3.10 -6.63 -5.52
C PRO A 88 2.88 -6.15 -6.97
N ALA A 89 2.19 -6.94 -7.80
CA ALA A 89 1.86 -6.55 -9.18
C ALA A 89 0.94 -5.32 -9.21
N THR A 90 -0.18 -5.36 -8.49
CA THR A 90 -1.11 -4.22 -8.35
C THR A 90 -0.38 -2.96 -7.86
N ARG A 91 0.46 -3.06 -6.82
CA ARG A 91 1.23 -1.91 -6.31
C ARG A 91 2.24 -1.38 -7.32
N GLY A 92 2.89 -2.28 -8.07
CA GLY A 92 3.81 -1.93 -9.15
C GLY A 92 3.12 -1.16 -10.27
N ALA A 93 1.97 -1.65 -10.73
CA ALA A 93 1.15 -0.99 -11.74
C ALA A 93 0.64 0.38 -11.28
N VAL A 94 0.12 0.48 -10.05
CA VAL A 94 -0.31 1.75 -9.45
C VAL A 94 0.86 2.74 -9.44
N LYS A 95 2.03 2.30 -8.98
CA LYS A 95 3.24 3.14 -8.94
C LYS A 95 3.66 3.62 -10.32
N ALA A 96 3.58 2.75 -11.32
CA ALA A 96 3.90 3.09 -12.70
C ALA A 96 2.89 4.08 -13.29
N TYR A 97 1.59 3.89 -13.05
CA TYR A 97 0.54 4.83 -13.45
C TYR A 97 0.73 6.20 -12.79
N GLN A 98 0.97 6.23 -11.48
CA GLN A 98 1.24 7.46 -10.74
C GLN A 98 2.42 8.22 -11.35
N LYS A 99 3.53 7.52 -11.62
CA LYS A 99 4.70 8.11 -12.27
C LYS A 99 4.37 8.68 -13.66
N ALA A 100 3.61 7.95 -14.47
CA ALA A 100 3.23 8.39 -15.82
C ALA A 100 2.34 9.64 -15.82
N ASN A 101 1.56 9.85 -14.75
CA ASN A 101 0.64 10.97 -14.60
C ASN A 101 1.15 12.09 -13.68
N GLY A 102 2.44 12.10 -13.33
CA GLY A 102 3.05 13.14 -12.48
C GLY A 102 2.59 13.12 -11.02
N LEU A 103 2.01 12.01 -10.56
CA LEU A 103 1.61 11.81 -9.17
C LEU A 103 2.76 11.22 -8.34
N PRO A 104 2.76 11.38 -6.99
CA PRO A 104 3.70 10.71 -6.11
C PRO A 104 3.66 9.18 -6.31
N PRO A 105 4.76 8.51 -6.70
CA PRO A 105 4.77 7.09 -7.05
C PRO A 105 4.93 6.21 -5.80
N ASP A 106 3.95 6.23 -4.90
CA ASP A 106 3.95 5.45 -3.66
C ASP A 106 3.34 4.05 -3.80
N GLY A 107 2.68 3.75 -4.93
CA GLY A 107 2.04 2.47 -5.19
C GLY A 107 0.79 2.24 -4.33
N TYR A 108 0.22 3.30 -3.74
CA TYR A 108 -0.97 3.21 -2.90
C TYR A 108 -2.24 3.48 -3.71
N PRO A 109 -3.16 2.51 -3.82
CA PRO A 109 -4.40 2.71 -4.58
C PRO A 109 -5.38 3.56 -3.77
N THR A 110 -5.74 4.73 -4.30
CA THR A 110 -6.72 5.65 -3.69
C THR A 110 -8.01 5.69 -4.51
N HIS A 111 -9.10 6.14 -3.90
CA HIS A 111 -10.33 6.45 -4.64
C HIS A 111 -10.10 7.51 -5.72
N GLU A 112 -9.25 8.51 -5.46
CA GLU A 112 -8.89 9.55 -6.42
C GLU A 112 -8.24 8.94 -7.68
N LEU A 113 -7.32 7.99 -7.51
CA LEU A 113 -6.70 7.27 -8.62
C LEU A 113 -7.70 6.40 -9.39
N LEU A 114 -8.60 5.71 -8.70
CA LEU A 114 -9.66 4.95 -9.36
C LEU A 114 -10.59 5.87 -10.17
N GLN A 115 -10.93 7.03 -9.64
CA GLN A 115 -11.75 8.01 -10.37
C GLN A 115 -11.00 8.59 -11.58
N SER A 116 -9.70 8.84 -11.50
CA SER A 116 -8.92 9.28 -12.67
C SER A 116 -8.89 8.22 -13.78
N LEU A 117 -8.89 6.93 -13.42
CA LEU A 117 -9.03 5.82 -14.37
C LEU A 117 -10.47 5.60 -14.89
N ARG A 118 -11.47 6.18 -14.24
CA ARG A 118 -12.89 6.13 -14.67
C ARG A 118 -13.26 7.27 -15.62
N GLY A 119 -12.65 8.43 -15.44
CA GLY A 119 -12.92 9.65 -16.21
C GLY A 119 -12.01 9.88 -17.42
N GLY A 120 -11.04 9.00 -17.66
CA GLY A 120 -10.23 8.96 -18.89
C GLY A 120 -10.77 7.91 -19.86
#